data_AF-A0A0F9L1R3-F1
#
_entry.id   AF-A0A0F9L1R3-F1
#
_cell.length_a   1.000
_cell.length_b   1.000
_cell.length_c   1.000
_cell.angle_alpha   90.00
_cell.angle_beta   90.00
_cell.angle_gamma   90.00
#
_symmetry.space_group_name_H-M   'P 1'
#
loop_
_entity.id
_entity.type
_entity.pdbx_description
1 polymer ?
#
loop_
_entity_poly.entity_id
_entity_poly.type
_entity_poly.pdbx_seq_one_letter_code
_entity_poly.pdbx_strand_id
1 'polypeptide(L)'
;EFSHIMRTRASIKSVLLDQKKIAGVGNIYADEACFSAGIHPTRKGGSLSKEERAKLWLAVKTVLKEGLKYRGSSVSDYTDAAGIAGSFQEHHKVYQKTGQQCVDCPAKIKKIKLSGRSTHFCPSCQSEGD
;
A
#
# COMPACT_ATOMS: atom_id res chain seq x y z
N GLU A 1 -10.21 16.02 5.11
CA GLU A 1 -9.20 15.29 5.91
C GLU A 1 -9.19 13.79 5.61
N PHE A 2 -8.04 13.12 5.74
CA PHE A 2 -7.88 11.67 5.51
C PHE A 2 -8.89 10.82 6.31
N SER A 3 -9.20 11.26 7.53
CA SER A 3 -10.20 10.65 8.41
C SER A 3 -11.59 10.59 7.77
N HIS A 4 -12.00 11.64 7.06
CA HIS A 4 -13.32 11.76 6.45
C HIS A 4 -13.47 10.84 5.24
N ILE A 5 -12.47 10.81 4.35
CA ILE A 5 -12.52 9.97 3.13
C ILE A 5 -12.47 8.47 3.44
N MET A 6 -11.95 8.10 4.61
CA MET A 6 -11.94 6.71 5.08
C MET A 6 -13.29 6.26 5.64
N ARG A 7 -14.26 7.15 5.93
CA ARG A 7 -15.60 6.75 6.42
C ARG A 7 -16.48 6.22 5.27
N THR A 8 -16.13 5.05 4.75
CA THR A 8 -16.82 4.43 3.62
C THR A 8 -16.88 2.91 3.74
N ARG A 9 -17.83 2.30 3.01
CA ARG A 9 -17.95 0.84 2.88
C ARG A 9 -16.95 0.25 1.86
N ALA A 10 -16.29 1.10 1.07
CA ALA A 10 -15.26 0.65 0.14
C ALA A 10 -14.05 0.07 0.89
N SER A 11 -13.34 -0.85 0.24
CA SER A 11 -12.09 -1.38 0.78
C SER A 11 -11.04 -0.27 0.92
N ILE A 12 -10.15 -0.37 1.90
CA ILE A 12 -9.06 0.59 2.12
C ILE A 12 -8.23 0.73 0.85
N LYS A 13 -7.89 -0.39 0.20
CA LYS A 13 -7.15 -0.37 -1.07
C LYS A 13 -7.87 0.45 -2.13
N SER A 14 -9.18 0.27 -2.28
CA SER A 14 -9.98 1.04 -3.24
C SER A 14 -9.99 2.54 -2.92
N VAL A 15 -10.07 2.92 -1.63
CA VAL A 15 -10.02 4.32 -1.20
C VAL A 15 -8.67 4.95 -1.50
N LEU A 16 -7.58 4.24 -1.22
CA LEU A 16 -6.21 4.72 -1.47
C LEU A 16 -5.92 4.91 -2.97
N LEU A 17 -6.52 4.09 -3.82
CA LEU A 17 -6.36 4.18 -5.28
C LEU A 17 -7.24 5.25 -5.94
N ASP A 18 -8.25 5.76 -5.24
CA ASP A 18 -9.17 6.75 -5.78
C ASP A 18 -8.48 8.12 -5.89
N GLN A 19 -8.06 8.47 -7.11
CA GLN A 19 -7.36 9.72 -7.39
C GLN A 19 -8.20 10.97 -7.12
N LYS A 20 -9.54 10.86 -7.00
CA LYS A 20 -10.39 11.97 -6.55
C LYS A 20 -10.29 12.21 -5.04
N LYS A 21 -9.86 11.20 -4.28
CA LYS A 21 -9.68 11.28 -2.82
C LYS A 21 -8.23 11.52 -2.43
N ILE A 22 -7.30 10.79 -3.05
CA ILE A 22 -5.86 10.87 -2.76
C ILE A 22 -5.09 10.79 -4.07
N ALA A 23 -4.52 11.91 -4.51
CA ALA A 23 -3.66 11.95 -5.69
C ALA A 23 -2.28 11.35 -5.38
N GLY A 24 -1.69 10.68 -6.37
CA GLY A 24 -0.30 10.19 -6.32
C GLY A 24 -0.12 8.83 -5.64
N VAL A 25 -1.15 8.29 -4.99
CA VAL A 25 -1.12 6.92 -4.44
C VAL A 25 -1.51 5.92 -5.51
N GLY A 26 -0.50 5.26 -6.08
CA GLY A 26 -0.63 4.17 -7.04
C GLY A 26 -0.68 2.79 -6.38
N ASN A 27 -0.70 1.74 -7.21
CA ASN A 27 -0.87 0.37 -6.73
C ASN A 27 0.26 -0.10 -5.80
N ILE A 28 1.50 0.24 -6.12
CA ILE A 28 2.68 -0.08 -5.32
C ILE A 28 2.55 0.55 -3.94
N TYR A 29 2.45 1.88 -3.89
CA TYR A 29 2.40 2.63 -2.64
C TYR A 29 1.21 2.23 -1.77
N ALA A 30 0.07 1.88 -2.35
CA ALA A 30 -1.07 1.42 -1.58
C ALA A 30 -0.87 0.00 -0.97
N ASP A 31 -0.17 -0.92 -1.65
CA ASP A 31 0.17 -2.22 -1.06
C ASP A 31 1.16 -2.03 0.11
N GLU A 32 2.24 -1.27 -0.15
CA GLU A 32 3.30 -0.99 0.81
C GLU A 32 2.79 -0.21 2.03
N ALA A 33 1.89 0.76 1.84
CA ALA A 33 1.30 1.52 2.95
C ALA A 33 0.38 0.66 3.83
N CYS A 34 -0.43 -0.22 3.22
CA CYS A 34 -1.26 -1.16 3.98
C CYS A 34 -0.40 -2.13 4.79
N PHE A 35 0.68 -2.64 4.20
CA PHE A 35 1.63 -3.52 4.90
C PHE A 35 2.32 -2.79 6.05
N SER A 36 2.88 -1.60 5.80
CA SER A 36 3.53 -0.79 6.83
C SER A 36 2.59 -0.38 7.97
N ALA A 37 1.29 -0.29 7.72
CA ALA A 37 0.30 0.00 8.74
C ALA A 37 -0.23 -1.26 9.47
N GLY A 38 0.11 -2.46 9.00
CA GLY A 38 -0.42 -3.73 9.52
C GLY A 38 -1.90 -3.95 9.24
N ILE A 39 -2.43 -3.32 8.19
CA ILE A 39 -3.88 -3.31 7.89
C ILE A 39 -4.17 -4.12 6.64
N HIS A 40 -5.14 -5.04 6.73
CA HIS A 40 -5.50 -5.85 5.58
C HIS A 40 -6.21 -5.00 4.50
N PRO A 41 -5.81 -5.12 3.21
CA PRO A 41 -6.25 -4.21 2.15
C PRO A 41 -7.74 -4.31 1.81
N THR A 42 -8.39 -5.44 2.14
CA THR A 42 -9.83 -5.68 1.92
C THR A 42 -10.71 -5.00 2.97
N ARG A 43 -10.16 -4.62 4.13
CA ARG A 43 -10.96 -4.02 5.21
C ARG A 43 -11.71 -2.81 4.70
N LYS A 44 -12.93 -2.61 5.20
CA LYS A 44 -13.74 -1.44 4.86
C LYS A 44 -13.09 -0.22 5.51
N GLY A 45 -12.95 0.89 4.80
CA GLY A 45 -12.36 2.11 5.37
C GLY A 45 -13.04 2.55 6.67
N GLY A 46 -14.38 2.41 6.73
CA GLY A 46 -15.19 2.78 7.88
C GLY A 46 -15.01 1.86 9.10
N SER A 47 -14.34 0.71 8.95
CA SER A 47 -14.06 -0.22 10.05
C SER A 47 -12.82 0.15 10.87
N LEU A 48 -11.99 1.09 10.38
CA LEU A 48 -10.76 1.46 11.07
C LEU A 48 -11.05 2.24 12.37
N SER A 49 -10.25 1.99 13.40
CA SER A 49 -10.18 2.84 14.59
C SER A 49 -9.56 4.21 14.27
N LYS A 50 -9.59 5.16 15.21
CA LYS A 50 -8.93 6.46 15.04
C LYS A 50 -7.41 6.30 14.93
N GLU A 51 -6.85 5.40 15.73
CA GLU A 51 -5.44 5.05 15.80
C GLU A 51 -5.00 4.36 14.51
N GLU A 52 -5.79 3.40 14.01
CA GLU A 52 -5.52 2.72 12.74
C GLU A 52 -5.53 3.70 11.57
N ARG A 53 -6.49 4.64 11.53
CA ARG A 53 -6.50 5.71 10.51
C ARG A 53 -5.24 6.58 10.58
N ALA A 54 -4.80 6.95 11.77
CA ALA A 54 -3.58 7.74 11.96
C ALA A 54 -2.33 6.97 11.52
N LYS A 55 -2.23 5.69 11.89
CA LYS A 55 -1.14 4.79 11.46
C LYS A 55 -1.11 4.63 9.94
N LEU A 56 -2.25 4.39 9.30
CA LEU A 56 -2.35 4.28 7.85
C LEU A 56 -1.94 5.59 7.17
N TRP A 57 -2.39 6.74 7.68
CA TRP A 57 -2.03 8.02 7.10
C TRP A 57 -0.52 8.29 7.20
N LEU A 58 0.08 7.96 8.34
CA LEU A 58 1.52 8.06 8.50
C LEU A 58 2.26 7.14 7.52
N ALA A 59 1.82 5.88 7.39
CA ALA A 59 2.38 4.91 6.46
C ALA A 59 2.31 5.39 5.00
N VAL A 60 1.17 5.93 4.56
CA VAL A 60 1.02 6.51 3.21
C VAL A 60 2.04 7.61 2.97
N LYS A 61 2.18 8.56 3.91
CA LYS A 61 3.16 9.65 3.78
C LYS A 61 4.60 9.14 3.76
N THR A 62 4.93 8.16 4.61
CA THR A 62 6.28 7.58 4.67
C THR A 62 6.63 6.90 3.37
N VAL A 63 5.75 6.03 2.86
CA VAL A 63 5.99 5.28 1.63
C VAL A 63 6.07 6.20 0.41
N LEU A 64 5.27 7.27 0.33
CA LEU A 64 5.40 8.26 -0.73
C LEU A 64 6.73 9.04 -0.64
N LYS A 65 7.19 9.37 0.57
CA LYS A 65 8.51 10.00 0.78
C LYS A 65 9.65 9.09 0.39
N GLU A 66 9.56 7.79 0.68
CA GLU A 66 10.52 6.79 0.21
C GLU A 66 10.49 6.69 -1.31
N GLY A 67 9.30 6.64 -1.92
CA GLY A 67 9.14 6.73 -3.37
C GLY A 67 9.87 7.93 -3.96
N LEU A 68 9.70 9.13 -3.40
CA LEU A 68 10.43 10.33 -3.85
C LEU A 68 11.94 10.21 -3.64
N LYS A 69 12.38 9.75 -2.46
CA LYS A 69 13.80 9.57 -2.12
C LYS A 69 14.50 8.65 -3.11
N TYR A 70 13.84 7.57 -3.53
CA TYR A 70 14.36 6.57 -4.44
C TYR A 70 13.87 6.76 -5.89
N ARG A 71 13.35 7.94 -6.24
CA ARG A 71 12.88 8.32 -7.60
C ARG A 71 11.81 7.39 -8.20
N GLY A 72 11.01 6.77 -7.36
CA GLY A 72 9.94 5.85 -7.73
C GLY A 72 10.45 4.45 -8.02
N SER A 73 9.56 3.59 -8.54
CA SER A 73 9.93 2.22 -8.92
C SER A 73 9.99 2.09 -10.43
N SER A 74 11.13 1.64 -10.94
CA SER A 74 11.32 1.28 -12.35
C SER A 74 10.87 -0.15 -12.64
N VAL A 75 9.62 -0.46 -12.30
CA VAL A 75 9.04 -1.77 -12.61
C VAL A 75 8.65 -1.76 -14.10
N SER A 76 9.23 -2.67 -14.88
CA SER A 76 9.21 -2.75 -16.35
C SER A 76 10.00 -1.64 -17.06
N ASP A 77 9.42 -0.46 -17.29
CA ASP A 77 9.96 0.57 -18.23
C ASP A 77 9.86 2.01 -17.67
N TYR A 78 9.54 2.16 -16.39
CA TYR A 78 9.35 3.48 -15.78
C TYR A 78 10.69 4.15 -15.49
N THR A 79 10.94 5.31 -16.09
CA THR A 79 12.00 6.26 -15.69
C THR A 79 11.37 7.54 -15.15
N ASP A 80 12.08 8.26 -14.29
CA ASP A 80 11.62 9.58 -13.85
C ASP A 80 11.59 10.60 -15.00
N ALA A 81 11.13 11.81 -14.73
CA ALA A 81 11.02 12.88 -15.73
C ALA A 81 12.37 13.28 -16.39
N ALA A 82 13.49 12.87 -15.80
CA ALA A 82 14.84 13.09 -16.32
C ALA A 82 15.41 11.85 -17.06
N GLY A 83 14.62 10.79 -17.24
CA GLY A 83 15.06 9.55 -17.88
C GLY A 83 15.88 8.63 -16.96
N ILE A 84 15.92 8.93 -15.65
CA ILE A 84 16.70 8.16 -14.68
C ILE A 84 15.79 7.10 -14.05
N ALA A 85 16.26 5.85 -14.00
CA ALA A 85 15.56 4.77 -13.32
C ALA A 85 15.50 5.03 -11.80
N GLY A 86 14.32 4.83 -11.22
CA GLY A 86 14.13 4.78 -9.77
C GLY A 86 14.52 3.42 -9.19
N SER A 87 14.87 3.41 -7.90
CA SER A 87 15.32 2.21 -7.17
C SER A 87 14.34 1.75 -6.11
N PHE A 88 13.14 2.32 -6.00
CA PHE A 88 12.21 1.98 -4.92
C PHE A 88 11.76 0.50 -4.95
N GLN A 89 11.84 -0.19 -6.09
CA GLN A 89 11.58 -1.64 -6.20
C GLN A 89 12.47 -2.50 -5.31
N GLU A 90 13.68 -2.04 -5.00
CA GLU A 90 14.59 -2.73 -4.09
C GLU A 90 14.12 -2.65 -2.63
N HIS A 91 13.23 -1.70 -2.34
CA HIS A 91 12.66 -1.44 -1.02
C HIS A 91 11.23 -1.98 -0.86
N HIS A 92 10.67 -2.65 -1.87
CA HIS A 92 9.35 -3.27 -1.77
C HIS A 92 9.34 -4.39 -0.73
N LYS A 93 8.42 -4.31 0.22
CA LYS A 93 8.22 -5.32 1.26
C LYS A 93 7.22 -6.39 0.83
N VAL A 94 6.20 -6.01 0.05
CA VAL A 94 5.12 -6.93 -0.37
C VAL A 94 4.83 -6.89 -1.85
N TYR A 95 4.95 -5.73 -2.51
CA TYR A 95 4.58 -5.59 -3.92
C TYR A 95 5.43 -6.49 -4.82
N GLN A 96 4.78 -7.31 -5.66
CA GLN A 96 5.43 -8.33 -6.50
C GLN A 96 6.32 -9.35 -5.74
N LYS A 97 6.17 -9.46 -4.41
CA LYS A 97 6.86 -10.47 -3.59
C LYS A 97 6.00 -11.72 -3.35
N THR A 98 4.95 -11.97 -4.14
CA THR A 98 4.04 -13.13 -3.96
C THR A 98 4.81 -14.44 -3.86
N GLY A 99 4.47 -15.26 -2.87
CA GLY A 99 5.12 -16.54 -2.62
C GLY A 99 6.47 -16.43 -1.90
N GLN A 100 7.07 -15.25 -1.81
CA GLN A 100 8.25 -15.00 -1.00
C GLN A 100 7.85 -14.86 0.47
N GLN A 101 8.80 -15.13 1.36
CA GLN A 101 8.62 -14.95 2.80
C GLN A 101 8.47 -13.46 3.13
N CYS A 102 7.57 -13.13 4.05
CA CYS A 102 7.40 -11.78 4.58
C CYS A 102 8.68 -11.32 5.30
N VAL A 103 8.99 -10.02 5.19
CA VAL A 103 10.15 -9.44 5.87
C VAL A 103 10.00 -9.40 7.40
N ASP A 104 8.76 -9.39 7.90
CA ASP A 104 8.45 -9.26 9.34
C ASP A 104 7.98 -10.57 9.99
N CYS A 105 7.71 -11.63 9.22
CA CYS A 105 7.25 -12.91 9.77
C CYS A 105 7.51 -14.12 8.84
N PRO A 106 7.34 -15.37 9.30
CA PRO A 106 7.56 -16.57 8.48
C PRO A 106 6.53 -16.83 7.36
N ALA A 107 5.42 -16.09 7.32
CA ALA A 107 4.36 -16.33 6.34
C ALA A 107 4.75 -15.88 4.93
N LYS A 108 4.17 -16.51 3.90
CA LYS A 108 4.37 -16.12 2.50
C LYS A 108 3.42 -15.00 2.09
N ILE A 109 3.92 -14.03 1.33
CA ILE A 109 3.11 -12.95 0.75
C ILE A 109 2.08 -13.53 -0.21
N LYS A 110 0.82 -13.13 -0.02
CA LYS A 110 -0.31 -13.51 -0.86
C LYS A 110 -0.63 -12.41 -1.87
N LYS A 111 -1.34 -12.80 -2.92
CA LYS A 111 -1.86 -11.90 -3.94
C LYS A 111 -3.33 -12.17 -4.16
N ILE A 112 -4.12 -11.10 -4.19
CA ILE A 112 -5.52 -11.09 -4.59
C ILE A 112 -5.73 -10.03 -5.68
N LYS A 113 -6.93 -9.99 -6.25
CA LYS A 113 -7.35 -8.92 -7.18
C LYS A 113 -8.40 -8.06 -6.50
N LEU A 114 -8.10 -6.78 -6.28
CA LEU A 114 -9.04 -5.79 -5.75
C LEU A 114 -9.21 -4.66 -6.76
N SER A 115 -10.47 -4.31 -7.07
CA SER A 115 -10.81 -3.24 -8.02
C SER A 115 -10.05 -3.36 -9.35
N GLY A 116 -9.90 -4.58 -9.86
CA GLY A 116 -9.21 -4.85 -11.13
C GLY A 116 -7.68 -4.90 -11.04
N ARG A 117 -7.07 -4.52 -9.91
CA ARG A 117 -5.61 -4.46 -9.73
C ARG A 117 -5.10 -5.57 -8.82
N SER A 118 -3.86 -6.01 -9.05
CA SER A 118 -3.19 -6.93 -8.13
C SER A 118 -2.94 -6.27 -6.79
N THR A 119 -3.16 -6.97 -5.70
CA THR A 119 -2.94 -6.50 -4.33
C THR A 119 -2.13 -7.54 -3.59
N HIS A 120 -0.98 -7.13 -3.07
CA HIS A 120 -0.01 -7.99 -2.37
C HIS A 120 -0.02 -7.65 -0.88
N PHE A 121 -0.03 -8.67 -0.04
CA PHE A 121 -0.12 -8.48 1.41
C PHE A 121 0.43 -9.71 2.16
N CYS A 122 0.83 -9.50 3.41
CA CYS A 122 1.16 -10.59 4.32
C CYS A 122 -0.08 -11.01 5.11
N PRO A 123 -0.54 -12.28 5.03
CA PRO A 123 -1.75 -12.73 5.73
C PRO A 123 -1.59 -12.78 7.26
N SER A 124 -0.36 -12.76 7.78
CA SER A 124 -0.09 -12.82 9.22
C SER A 124 0.16 -11.43 9.83
N CYS A 125 0.83 -10.53 9.10
CA CYS A 125 1.11 -9.18 9.59
C CYS A 125 -0.06 -8.21 9.38
N GLN A 126 -1.00 -8.52 8.49
CA GLN A 126 -2.12 -7.65 8.16
C GLN A 126 -3.43 -8.36 8.48
N SER A 127 -4.08 -7.96 9.58
CA SER A 127 -5.33 -8.55 10.04
C SER A 127 -6.56 -7.86 9.42
N GLU A 128 -7.66 -8.61 9.28
CA GLU A 128 -8.96 -8.07 8.85
C GLU A 128 -9.68 -7.29 9.97
N GLY A 129 -9.05 -7.17 11.14
CA GLY A 129 -9.67 -6.69 12.37
C GLY A 129 -10.55 -7.77 13.00
N ASP A 130 -10.78 -7.65 14.31
CA ASP A 130 -11.85 -8.39 15.01
C ASP A 130 -13.18 -7.64 14.89
#